data_AF-A0A7V5R2D3-F1
#
_entry.id   AF-A0A7V5R2D3-F1
#
_cell.length_a   1.000
_cell.length_b   1.000
_cell.length_c   1.000
_cell.angle_alpha   90.00
_cell.angle_beta   90.00
_cell.angle_gamma   90.00
#
_symmetry.space_group_name_H-M   'P 1'
#
loop_
_entity.id
_entity.type
_entity.pdbx_description
1 polymer ?
#
loop_
_entity_poly.entity_id
_entity_poly.type
_entity_poly.pdbx_seq_one_letter_code
_entity_poly.pdbx_strand_id
1 'polypeptide(L)'
;MSTNSHSQEVQNTYGIMGLSSLAIRFALGFIFWGGFSRRAIYAVAPADGNHFKLDVEHANFVGNKIAAAYPGSFMPETLVSVIQNVPLMNFTMWLFSFAELAVGLALIFGFATRLASVGGMLLNFGMMLVFGWMGSTCLDEWTMAAFGFAISASVYITGAGYFSIDNKLMGTKIGNWKIFPWFFSGPLPMSNDGLKKFSLWIAALTFIFIVGFYNVLYGATYSKLKPRVGFHHQNVKISDVHVGEDGSVKWYGYVNAGPDTQAAYIIKAELMDEFGDEVASWNGSQLSNMSDDNIDNYFKMAWGSKFYRSRYGIAGKTGAQATITFPGAGDIDVEEGEVYTLKLSQVEGKPFEFTGTAEVEDGGFVLKGQSAAH
;
A
#
# COMPACT_ATOMS: atom_id res chain seq x y z
N MET A 1 -6.39 57.31 6.32
CA MET A 1 -7.19 56.74 5.21
C MET A 1 -6.45 55.65 4.43
N SER A 2 -5.13 55.71 4.17
CA SER A 2 -4.43 54.69 3.36
C SER A 2 -4.22 53.32 4.04
N THR A 3 -4.26 53.22 5.37
CA THR A 3 -4.10 51.94 6.10
C THR A 3 -5.33 51.04 6.00
N ASN A 4 -6.54 51.61 5.90
CA ASN A 4 -7.78 50.86 5.70
C ASN A 4 -7.91 50.33 4.27
N SER A 5 -7.49 51.10 3.25
CA SER A 5 -7.54 50.61 1.86
C SER A 5 -6.59 49.44 1.64
N HIS A 6 -5.39 49.48 2.21
CA HIS A 6 -4.40 48.41 2.04
C HIS A 6 -4.81 47.10 2.74
N SER A 7 -5.34 47.18 3.97
CA SER A 7 -5.83 45.99 4.68
C SER A 7 -7.05 45.36 3.99
N GLN A 8 -7.94 46.18 3.44
CA GLN A 8 -9.09 45.73 2.67
C GLN A 8 -8.68 45.08 1.33
N GLU A 9 -7.65 45.62 0.66
CA GLU A 9 -7.08 45.06 -0.56
C GLU A 9 -6.44 43.68 -0.32
N VAL A 10 -5.69 43.53 0.78
CA VAL A 10 -5.10 42.24 1.17
C VAL A 10 -6.19 41.21 1.46
N GLN A 11 -7.22 41.58 2.22
CA GLN A 11 -8.37 40.69 2.47
C GLN A 11 -9.07 40.29 1.16
N ASN A 12 -9.26 41.23 0.24
CA ASN A 12 -9.86 40.96 -1.07
C ASN A 12 -9.02 39.97 -1.88
N THR A 13 -7.70 40.13 -1.88
CA THR A 13 -6.76 39.24 -2.55
C THR A 13 -6.87 37.80 -2.04
N TYR A 14 -6.85 37.59 -0.72
CA TYR A 14 -7.03 36.26 -0.13
C TYR A 14 -8.44 35.69 -0.39
N GLY A 15 -9.46 36.55 -0.41
CA GLY A 15 -10.82 36.17 -0.76
C GLY A 15 -10.91 35.58 -2.18
N ILE A 16 -10.27 36.24 -3.16
CA ILE A 16 -10.19 35.79 -4.55
C ILE A 16 -9.31 34.55 -4.69
N MET A 17 -8.14 34.50 -4.03
CA MET A 17 -7.24 33.33 -4.07
C MET A 17 -7.91 32.07 -3.53
N GLY A 18 -8.62 32.16 -2.40
CA GLY A 18 -9.33 31.00 -1.88
C GLY A 18 -10.58 30.65 -2.70
N LEU A 19 -11.18 31.63 -3.40
CA LEU A 19 -12.25 31.34 -4.34
C LEU A 19 -11.73 30.60 -5.59
N SER A 20 -10.54 30.95 -6.09
CA SER A 20 -9.92 30.26 -7.22
C SER A 20 -9.49 28.83 -6.88
N SER A 21 -9.18 28.54 -5.61
CA SER A 21 -8.90 27.18 -5.13
C SER A 21 -10.14 26.39 -4.71
N LEU A 22 -11.34 26.96 -4.76
CA LEU A 22 -12.58 26.32 -4.30
C LEU A 22 -12.83 24.97 -4.97
N ALA A 23 -12.65 24.88 -6.29
CA ALA A 23 -12.91 23.65 -7.04
C ALA A 23 -11.99 22.51 -6.60
N ILE A 24 -10.68 22.78 -6.47
CA ILE A 24 -9.70 21.77 -6.04
C ILE A 24 -9.86 21.42 -4.56
N ARG A 25 -10.23 22.39 -3.71
CA ARG A 25 -10.54 22.18 -2.30
C ARG A 25 -11.74 21.25 -2.15
N PHE A 26 -12.81 21.52 -2.88
CA PHE A 26 -14.01 20.69 -2.89
C PHE A 26 -13.72 19.29 -3.40
N ALA A 27 -13.03 19.16 -4.54
CA ALA A 27 -12.69 17.86 -5.12
C ALA A 27 -11.88 16.98 -4.16
N LEU A 28 -10.84 17.54 -3.54
CA LEU A 28 -10.05 16.82 -2.53
C LEU A 28 -10.89 16.46 -1.30
N GLY A 29 -11.71 17.40 -0.81
CA GLY A 29 -12.60 17.15 0.31
C GLY A 29 -13.60 16.01 0.02
N PHE A 30 -14.15 15.99 -1.20
CA PHE A 30 -15.07 14.95 -1.67
C PHE A 30 -14.38 13.59 -1.81
N ILE A 31 -13.12 13.54 -2.25
CA ILE A 31 -12.34 12.29 -2.31
C ILE A 31 -12.19 11.68 -0.90
N PHE A 32 -11.81 12.47 0.10
CA PHE A 32 -11.66 11.97 1.47
C PHE A 32 -12.99 11.58 2.11
N TRP A 33 -14.04 12.41 1.96
CA TRP A 33 -15.39 12.04 2.39
C TRP A 33 -15.88 10.75 1.69
N GLY A 34 -15.59 10.61 0.40
CA GLY A 34 -15.87 9.43 -0.42
C GLY A 34 -15.09 8.19 0.04
N GLY A 35 -13.90 8.37 0.60
CA GLY A 35 -13.10 7.33 1.24
C GLY A 35 -13.84 6.68 2.41
N PHE A 36 -14.25 7.50 3.39
CA PHE A 36 -15.01 7.03 4.55
C PHE A 36 -16.39 6.47 4.14
N SER A 37 -17.18 7.24 3.40
CA SER A 37 -18.58 6.88 3.10
C SER A 37 -18.69 5.57 2.31
N ARG A 38 -17.79 5.30 1.36
CA ARG A 38 -17.76 4.01 0.64
C ARG A 38 -17.40 2.82 1.53
N ARG A 39 -16.68 3.05 2.63
CA ARG A 39 -16.26 1.99 3.56
C ARG A 39 -17.29 1.76 4.67
N ALA A 40 -17.91 2.82 5.17
CA ALA A 40 -18.73 2.82 6.39
C ALA A 40 -20.24 3.04 6.15
N ILE A 41 -20.67 3.55 4.98
CA ILE A 41 -22.08 3.89 4.70
C ILE A 41 -22.60 3.11 3.50
N TYR A 42 -21.91 3.21 2.35
CA TYR A 42 -22.34 2.63 1.08
C TYR A 42 -21.71 1.28 0.77
N ALA A 43 -21.16 0.61 1.78
CA ALA A 43 -20.57 -0.69 1.56
C ALA A 43 -21.62 -1.65 1.00
N VAL A 44 -21.31 -2.22 -0.17
CA VAL A 44 -22.20 -3.05 -0.97
C VAL A 44 -22.52 -4.30 -0.19
N ALA A 45 -23.81 -4.57 0.01
CA ALA A 45 -24.28 -5.86 0.49
C ALA A 45 -23.86 -6.94 -0.52
N PRO A 46 -22.99 -7.91 -0.20
CA PRO A 46 -22.93 -9.13 -0.99
C PRO A 46 -24.23 -9.93 -0.73
N ALA A 47 -24.41 -11.03 -1.45
CA ALA A 47 -25.62 -11.88 -1.36
C ALA A 47 -25.88 -12.47 0.05
N ASP A 48 -24.97 -12.27 1.00
CA ASP A 48 -24.93 -12.77 2.37
C ASP A 48 -25.26 -11.71 3.47
N GLY A 49 -25.36 -10.41 3.15
CA GLY A 49 -25.74 -9.37 4.12
C GLY A 49 -25.10 -8.00 3.89
N ASN A 50 -25.40 -6.99 4.72
CA ASN A 50 -24.71 -5.68 4.66
C ASN A 50 -23.39 -5.75 5.43
N HIS A 51 -22.26 -5.93 4.73
CA HIS A 51 -20.93 -5.92 5.35
C HIS A 51 -20.16 -4.64 5.00
N PHE A 52 -19.77 -3.89 6.02
CA PHE A 52 -18.94 -2.70 5.86
C PHE A 52 -17.49 -3.09 5.58
N LYS A 53 -16.77 -2.31 4.76
CA LYS A 53 -15.33 -2.57 4.47
C LYS A 53 -14.42 -2.32 5.69
N LEU A 54 -14.99 -1.89 6.81
CA LEU A 54 -14.32 -1.70 8.10
C LEU A 54 -14.60 -2.84 9.10
N ASP A 55 -15.33 -3.87 8.68
CA ASP A 55 -15.50 -5.08 9.47
C ASP A 55 -14.27 -5.98 9.33
N VAL A 56 -13.49 -6.10 10.41
CA VAL A 56 -12.20 -6.80 10.43
C VAL A 56 -12.32 -8.32 10.32
N GLU A 57 -13.49 -8.89 10.57
CA GLU A 57 -13.69 -10.34 10.49
C GLU A 57 -13.98 -10.80 9.06
N HIS A 58 -14.37 -9.87 8.17
CA HIS A 58 -14.77 -10.20 6.81
C HIS A 58 -13.61 -10.16 5.82
N ALA A 59 -13.64 -11.03 4.81
CA ALA A 59 -12.63 -11.10 3.75
C ALA A 59 -12.50 -9.80 2.93
N ASN A 60 -13.56 -8.98 2.91
CA ASN A 60 -13.61 -7.70 2.21
C ASN A 60 -13.13 -6.51 3.06
N PHE A 61 -12.59 -6.77 4.26
CA PHE A 61 -11.97 -5.74 5.10
C PHE A 61 -10.88 -5.00 4.33
N VAL A 62 -10.87 -3.67 4.45
CA VAL A 62 -9.94 -2.78 3.74
C VAL A 62 -8.46 -3.07 4.04
N GLY A 63 -8.16 -3.73 5.17
CA GLY A 63 -6.82 -4.18 5.53
C GLY A 63 -6.20 -5.15 4.51
N ASN A 64 -7.00 -5.82 3.67
CA ASN A 64 -6.49 -6.65 2.58
C ASN A 64 -5.59 -5.88 1.61
N LYS A 65 -5.85 -4.58 1.41
CA LYS A 65 -5.01 -3.71 0.58
C LYS A 65 -3.64 -3.49 1.21
N ILE A 66 -3.57 -3.36 2.53
CA ILE A 66 -2.30 -3.18 3.25
C ILE A 66 -1.50 -4.49 3.22
N ALA A 67 -2.18 -5.63 3.38
CA ALA A 67 -1.55 -6.94 3.24
C ALA A 67 -0.98 -7.16 1.83
N ALA A 68 -1.63 -6.66 0.78
CA ALA A 68 -1.06 -6.66 -0.56
C ALA A 68 0.09 -5.65 -0.73
N ALA A 69 0.05 -4.51 -0.03
CA ALA A 69 0.96 -3.38 -0.21
C ALA A 69 2.25 -3.44 0.58
N TYR A 70 2.31 -4.19 1.68
CA TYR A 70 3.48 -4.15 2.54
C TYR A 70 4.81 -4.52 1.84
N PRO A 71 4.87 -5.43 0.83
CA PRO A 71 6.14 -5.86 0.24
C PRO A 71 7.04 -4.72 -0.28
N GLY A 72 6.45 -3.73 -0.94
CA GLY A 72 7.17 -2.55 -1.44
C GLY A 72 6.89 -1.26 -0.68
N SER A 73 6.20 -1.35 0.47
CA SER A 73 6.06 -0.21 1.36
C SER A 73 7.43 0.28 1.86
N PHE A 74 7.49 1.50 2.37
CA PHE A 74 8.71 2.04 2.96
C PHE A 74 9.07 1.41 4.31
N MET A 75 8.11 0.78 4.99
CA MET A 75 8.24 0.21 6.34
C MET A 75 7.62 -1.19 6.42
N PRO A 76 8.13 -2.18 5.65
CA PRO A 76 7.50 -3.49 5.51
C PRO A 76 7.40 -4.24 6.84
N GLU A 77 8.45 -4.24 7.66
CA GLU A 77 8.48 -4.93 8.96
C GLU A 77 7.43 -4.37 9.93
N THR A 78 7.37 -3.04 10.04
CA THR A 78 6.36 -2.36 10.86
C THR A 78 4.96 -2.70 10.37
N LEU A 79 4.69 -2.66 9.05
CA LEU A 79 3.38 -3.02 8.53
C LEU A 79 3.01 -4.47 8.79
N VAL A 80 3.95 -5.42 8.66
CA VAL A 80 3.71 -6.83 8.99
C VAL A 80 3.27 -6.98 10.45
N SER A 81 3.95 -6.32 11.39
CA SER A 81 3.56 -6.35 12.81
C SER A 81 2.16 -5.78 13.06
N VAL A 82 1.79 -4.71 12.33
CA VAL A 82 0.43 -4.13 12.40
C VAL A 82 -0.60 -5.07 11.79
N ILE A 83 -0.30 -5.73 10.66
CA ILE A 83 -1.18 -6.71 10.02
C ILE A 83 -1.47 -7.88 10.96
N GLN A 84 -0.45 -8.43 11.62
CA GLN A 84 -0.62 -9.55 12.55
C GLN A 84 -1.39 -9.15 13.81
N ASN A 85 -1.28 -7.91 14.25
CA ASN A 85 -2.04 -7.40 15.39
C ASN A 85 -3.42 -6.91 14.94
N VAL A 86 -4.38 -7.84 14.84
CA VAL A 86 -5.75 -7.58 14.36
C VAL A 86 -6.43 -6.41 15.09
N PRO A 87 -6.38 -6.28 16.44
CA PRO A 87 -6.92 -5.11 17.14
C PRO A 87 -6.29 -3.79 16.70
N LEU A 88 -4.95 -3.75 16.55
CA LEU A 88 -4.23 -2.56 16.11
C LEU A 88 -4.55 -2.21 14.66
N MET A 89 -4.65 -3.21 13.77
CA MET A 89 -5.07 -3.00 12.39
C MET A 89 -6.47 -2.40 12.31
N ASN A 90 -7.43 -2.97 13.05
CA ASN A 90 -8.80 -2.47 13.11
C ASN A 90 -8.84 -1.01 13.59
N PHE A 91 -8.17 -0.71 14.70
CA PHE A 91 -8.05 0.64 15.24
C PHE A 91 -7.47 1.62 14.20
N THR A 92 -6.39 1.22 13.53
CA THR A 92 -5.72 2.05 12.53
C THR A 92 -6.64 2.35 11.34
N MET A 93 -7.42 1.37 10.88
CA MET A 93 -8.33 1.56 9.74
C MET A 93 -9.50 2.47 10.07
N TRP A 94 -10.05 2.38 11.29
CA TRP A 94 -11.06 3.31 11.76
C TRP A 94 -10.50 4.72 11.96
N LEU A 95 -9.33 4.84 12.61
CA LEU A 95 -8.67 6.14 12.81
C LEU A 95 -8.40 6.84 11.47
N PHE A 96 -7.82 6.13 10.52
CA PHE A 96 -7.52 6.67 9.18
C PHE A 96 -8.82 7.09 8.46
N SER A 97 -9.86 6.26 8.50
CA SER A 97 -11.13 6.56 7.84
C SER A 97 -11.85 7.75 8.48
N PHE A 98 -11.84 7.88 9.81
CA PHE A 98 -12.40 9.05 10.49
C PHE A 98 -11.60 10.33 10.23
N ALA A 99 -10.27 10.22 10.14
CA ALA A 99 -9.42 11.35 9.75
C ALA A 99 -9.74 11.82 8.33
N GLU A 100 -9.90 10.91 7.37
CA GLU A 100 -10.38 11.24 6.03
C GLU A 100 -11.76 11.92 6.06
N LEU A 101 -12.72 11.41 6.84
CA LEU A 101 -14.03 12.04 6.96
C LEU A 101 -13.93 13.47 7.49
N ALA A 102 -13.19 13.67 8.57
CA ALA A 102 -13.03 14.96 9.23
C ALA A 102 -12.37 15.97 8.30
N VAL A 103 -11.24 15.60 7.68
CA VAL A 103 -10.55 16.45 6.70
C VAL A 103 -11.43 16.71 5.48
N GLY A 104 -12.13 15.69 4.98
CA GLY A 104 -13.00 15.78 3.82
C GLY A 104 -14.12 16.79 4.00
N LEU A 105 -14.88 16.67 5.08
CA LEU A 105 -15.96 17.61 5.42
C LEU A 105 -15.42 19.01 5.69
N ALA A 106 -14.30 19.13 6.41
CA ALA A 106 -13.64 20.40 6.68
C ALA A 106 -13.26 21.13 5.38
N LEU A 107 -12.69 20.43 4.40
CA LEU A 107 -12.35 21.00 3.08
C LEU A 107 -13.60 21.33 2.25
N ILE A 108 -14.64 20.49 2.25
CA ILE A 108 -15.88 20.75 1.51
C ILE A 108 -16.51 22.07 1.97
N PHE A 109 -16.67 22.24 3.29
CA PHE A 109 -17.31 23.42 3.86
C PHE A 109 -16.37 24.62 4.05
N GLY A 110 -15.06 24.42 3.89
CA GLY A 110 -14.05 25.43 4.20
C GLY A 110 -14.07 25.80 5.68
N PHE A 111 -13.99 24.79 6.56
CA PHE A 111 -13.89 24.93 8.00
C PHE A 111 -12.49 24.49 8.46
N ALA A 112 -11.82 25.33 9.26
CA ALA A 112 -10.43 25.14 9.67
C ALA A 112 -9.54 24.74 8.48
N THR A 113 -9.67 25.47 7.37
CA THR A 113 -9.20 25.03 6.04
C THR A 113 -7.71 24.76 6.00
N ARG A 114 -6.89 25.59 6.65
CA ARG A 114 -5.44 25.35 6.72
C ARG A 114 -5.09 24.15 7.59
N LEU A 115 -5.80 23.93 8.70
CA LEU A 115 -5.64 22.72 9.50
C LEU A 115 -6.03 21.47 8.69
N ALA A 116 -7.15 21.53 7.97
CA ALA A 116 -7.61 20.46 7.09
C ALA A 116 -6.62 20.20 5.95
N SER A 117 -6.00 21.25 5.38
CA SER A 117 -4.89 21.12 4.43
C SER A 117 -3.69 20.40 5.03
N VAL A 118 -3.30 20.70 6.27
CA VAL A 118 -2.22 19.95 6.94
C VAL A 118 -2.62 18.49 7.12
N GLY A 119 -3.85 18.22 7.57
CA GLY A 119 -4.40 16.86 7.63
C GLY A 119 -4.37 16.15 6.29
N GLY A 120 -4.75 16.84 5.20
CA GLY A 120 -4.70 16.33 3.84
C GLY A 120 -3.27 16.01 3.39
N MET A 121 -2.29 16.86 3.68
CA MET A 121 -0.88 16.57 3.41
C MET A 121 -0.40 15.32 4.15
N LEU A 122 -0.75 15.18 5.44
CA LEU A 122 -0.37 14.02 6.24
C LEU A 122 -1.03 12.71 5.77
N LEU A 123 -2.32 12.74 5.42
CA LEU A 123 -3.03 11.58 4.86
C LEU A 123 -2.39 11.13 3.54
N ASN A 124 -2.11 12.07 2.63
CA ASN A 124 -1.46 11.76 1.35
C ASN A 124 -0.02 11.26 1.53
N PHE A 125 0.72 11.83 2.50
CA PHE A 125 2.05 11.34 2.86
C PHE A 125 2.00 9.90 3.38
N GLY A 126 1.07 9.59 4.29
CA GLY A 126 0.87 8.23 4.79
C GLY A 126 0.51 7.23 3.68
N MET A 127 -0.40 7.61 2.78
CA MET A 127 -0.75 6.79 1.61
C MET A 127 0.47 6.54 0.71
N MET A 128 1.30 7.55 0.47
CA MET A 128 2.52 7.41 -0.33
C MET A 128 3.50 6.38 0.25
N LEU A 129 3.65 6.33 1.58
CA LEU A 129 4.56 5.39 2.25
C LEU A 129 4.15 3.92 2.11
N VAL A 130 2.84 3.65 2.01
CA VAL A 130 2.30 2.29 1.96
C VAL A 130 2.06 1.86 0.53
N PHE A 131 1.36 2.68 -0.24
CA PHE A 131 0.79 2.33 -1.54
C PHE A 131 1.53 2.91 -2.73
N GLY A 132 2.60 3.69 -2.57
CA GLY A 132 3.22 4.38 -3.71
C GLY A 132 3.73 3.48 -4.85
N TRP A 133 3.88 2.17 -4.64
CA TRP A 133 4.63 1.25 -5.52
C TRP A 133 3.81 0.18 -6.28
N MET A 134 2.59 -0.18 -5.87
CA MET A 134 1.88 -1.39 -6.37
C MET A 134 1.35 -1.19 -7.81
N GLY A 135 1.53 -2.11 -8.74
CA GLY A 135 1.17 -1.87 -10.15
C GLY A 135 -0.14 -2.50 -10.57
N SER A 136 -0.85 -1.77 -11.44
CA SER A 136 -2.25 -1.87 -11.87
C SER A 136 -3.21 -0.95 -11.12
N THR A 137 -2.97 -0.73 -9.82
CA THR A 137 -3.68 0.30 -9.03
C THR A 137 -2.80 1.54 -8.75
N CYS A 138 -1.48 1.47 -8.52
CA CYS A 138 -0.72 2.61 -7.96
C CYS A 138 -0.07 3.61 -8.89
N LEU A 139 -0.35 3.57 -10.21
CA LEU A 139 -0.38 4.88 -10.88
C LEU A 139 -1.46 5.73 -10.20
N ASP A 140 -2.62 5.16 -9.85
CA ASP A 140 -3.70 5.89 -9.21
C ASP A 140 -3.35 6.24 -7.76
N GLU A 141 -2.84 5.33 -6.91
CA GLU A 141 -2.47 5.71 -5.53
C GLU A 141 -1.29 6.70 -5.46
N TRP A 142 -0.23 6.52 -6.26
CA TRP A 142 0.85 7.51 -6.31
C TRP A 142 0.33 8.85 -6.84
N THR A 143 -0.43 8.85 -7.94
CA THR A 143 -0.99 10.07 -8.54
C THR A 143 -1.94 10.75 -7.56
N MET A 144 -2.84 10.01 -6.91
CA MET A 144 -3.76 10.54 -5.92
C MET A 144 -3.02 11.15 -4.74
N ALA A 145 -2.00 10.48 -4.20
CA ALA A 145 -1.19 11.00 -3.10
C ALA A 145 -0.40 12.25 -3.52
N ALA A 146 0.24 12.23 -4.70
CA ALA A 146 1.00 13.34 -5.26
C ALA A 146 0.14 14.59 -5.49
N PHE A 147 -0.97 14.43 -6.22
CA PHE A 147 -1.92 15.53 -6.48
C PHE A 147 -2.63 15.98 -5.21
N GLY A 148 -3.05 15.05 -4.35
CA GLY A 148 -3.69 15.38 -3.07
C GLY A 148 -2.78 16.20 -2.16
N PHE A 149 -1.49 15.87 -2.09
CA PHE A 149 -0.49 16.66 -1.37
C PHE A 149 -0.34 18.06 -1.98
N ALA A 150 -0.21 18.17 -3.30
CA ALA A 150 -0.07 19.46 -4.00
C ALA A 150 -1.31 20.37 -3.84
N ILE A 151 -2.52 19.79 -3.91
CA ILE A 151 -3.77 20.52 -3.67
C ILE A 151 -3.80 20.98 -2.22
N SER A 152 -3.50 20.10 -1.26
CA SER A 152 -3.48 20.43 0.16
C SER A 152 -2.52 21.58 0.47
N ALA A 153 -1.31 21.52 -0.08
CA ALA A 153 -0.28 22.55 0.03
C ALA A 153 -0.73 23.90 -0.58
N SER A 154 -1.38 23.86 -1.73
CA SER A 154 -1.91 25.05 -2.41
C SER A 154 -3.09 25.68 -1.65
N VAL A 155 -4.00 24.85 -1.12
CA VAL A 155 -5.12 25.29 -0.26
C VAL A 155 -4.59 25.87 1.06
N TYR A 156 -3.49 25.36 1.60
CA TYR A 156 -2.87 25.94 2.80
C TYR A 156 -2.44 27.41 2.58
N ILE A 157 -1.82 27.70 1.44
CA ILE A 157 -1.41 29.07 1.08
C ILE A 157 -2.63 29.94 0.80
N THR A 158 -3.53 29.48 -0.07
CA THR A 158 -4.66 30.27 -0.58
C THR A 158 -5.78 30.46 0.44
N GLY A 159 -5.95 29.53 1.37
CA GLY A 159 -7.07 29.51 2.32
C GLY A 159 -8.39 29.14 1.65
N ALA A 160 -9.49 29.51 2.30
CA ALA A 160 -10.84 29.04 2.02
C ALA A 160 -11.68 29.97 1.12
N GLY A 161 -11.25 31.21 0.95
CA GLY A 161 -11.95 32.22 0.14
C GLY A 161 -13.31 32.65 0.71
N TYR A 162 -14.08 33.39 -0.09
CA TYR A 162 -15.37 33.94 0.32
C TYR A 162 -16.44 32.89 0.67
N PHE A 163 -16.43 31.75 -0.04
CA PHE A 163 -17.42 30.69 0.13
C PHE A 163 -16.91 29.62 1.10
N SER A 164 -16.86 30.00 2.39
CA SER A 164 -16.35 29.13 3.46
C SER A 164 -16.95 29.46 4.82
N ILE A 165 -16.96 28.48 5.73
CA ILE A 165 -17.27 28.71 7.15
C ILE A 165 -16.20 29.58 7.79
N ASP A 166 -14.93 29.41 7.42
CA ASP A 166 -13.82 30.24 7.91
C ASP A 166 -14.06 31.72 7.69
N ASN A 167 -14.53 32.11 6.50
CA ASN A 167 -14.87 33.51 6.19
C ASN A 167 -16.00 34.04 7.09
N LYS A 168 -17.01 33.22 7.41
CA LYS A 168 -18.05 33.59 8.37
C LYS A 168 -17.50 33.77 9.78
N LEU A 169 -16.54 32.95 10.19
CA LEU A 169 -15.92 33.01 11.53
C LEU A 169 -15.02 34.24 11.72
N MET A 170 -14.47 34.82 10.64
CA MET A 170 -13.63 36.02 10.74
C MET A 170 -14.33 37.20 11.41
N GLY A 171 -15.65 37.36 11.22
CA GLY A 171 -16.44 38.42 11.85
C GLY A 171 -16.82 38.16 13.32
N THR A 172 -16.39 37.04 13.89
CA THR A 172 -16.74 36.62 15.25
C THR A 172 -15.56 36.79 16.21
N LYS A 173 -15.77 36.52 17.51
CA LYS A 173 -14.69 36.53 18.51
C LYS A 173 -13.53 35.59 18.16
N ILE A 174 -13.80 34.49 17.45
CA ILE A 174 -12.80 33.50 17.03
C ILE A 174 -11.86 34.09 15.97
N GLY A 175 -12.38 34.93 15.07
CA GLY A 175 -11.59 35.61 14.03
C GLY A 175 -10.47 36.52 14.58
N ASN A 176 -10.62 37.00 15.82
CA ASN A 176 -9.63 37.85 16.48
C ASN A 176 -8.45 37.06 17.09
N TRP A 177 -8.48 35.72 17.06
CA TRP A 177 -7.37 34.93 17.59
C TRP A 177 -6.11 35.09 16.73
N LYS A 178 -4.96 35.29 17.36
CA LYS A 178 -3.67 35.42 16.65
C LYS A 178 -3.31 34.19 15.80
N ILE A 179 -3.79 33.02 16.23
CA ILE A 179 -3.60 31.74 15.53
C ILE A 179 -4.66 31.50 14.44
N PHE A 180 -5.70 32.33 14.34
CA PHE A 180 -6.81 32.14 13.41
C PHE A 180 -6.31 31.98 11.97
N PRO A 181 -5.43 32.84 11.44
CA PRO A 181 -4.95 32.69 10.07
C PRO A 181 -4.07 31.45 9.87
N TRP A 182 -3.54 30.81 10.91
CA TRP A 182 -2.72 29.61 10.74
C TRP A 182 -3.56 28.33 10.63
N PHE A 183 -4.71 28.29 11.31
CA PHE A 183 -5.57 27.10 11.33
C PHE A 183 -6.81 27.21 10.42
N PHE A 184 -7.33 28.42 10.24
CA PHE A 184 -8.52 28.69 9.44
C PHE A 184 -8.12 29.30 8.09
N SER A 185 -8.60 30.49 7.79
CA SER A 185 -8.39 31.21 6.52
C SER A 185 -8.11 32.68 6.79
N GLY A 186 -7.89 33.44 5.73
CA GLY A 186 -7.60 34.88 5.77
C GLY A 186 -6.12 35.20 5.58
N PRO A 187 -5.76 36.49 5.67
CA PRO A 187 -4.39 36.92 5.41
C PRO A 187 -3.40 36.30 6.38
N LEU A 188 -2.37 35.62 5.86
CA LEU A 188 -1.27 35.15 6.70
C LEU A 188 -0.54 36.37 7.30
N PRO A 189 -0.14 36.32 8.59
CA PRO A 189 0.50 37.44 9.28
C PRO A 189 1.98 37.56 8.87
N MET A 190 2.21 37.78 7.57
CA MET A 190 3.53 37.85 6.93
C MET A 190 3.55 39.01 5.94
N SER A 191 4.72 39.58 5.68
CA SER A 191 4.89 40.54 4.59
C SER A 191 4.70 39.85 3.23
N ASN A 192 4.47 40.63 2.17
CA ASN A 192 4.36 40.10 0.81
C ASN A 192 5.59 39.28 0.40
N ASP A 193 6.79 39.74 0.73
CA ASP A 193 8.02 38.99 0.43
C ASP A 193 8.19 37.76 1.32
N GLY A 194 7.73 37.83 2.58
CA GLY A 194 7.65 36.67 3.46
C GLY A 194 6.71 35.60 2.90
N LEU A 195 5.53 36.00 2.40
CA LEU A 195 4.56 35.11 1.77
C LEU A 195 5.10 34.48 0.49
N LYS A 196 5.78 35.24 -0.36
CA LYS A 196 6.44 34.71 -1.57
C LYS A 196 7.47 33.64 -1.21
N LYS A 197 8.39 33.94 -0.27
CA LYS A 197 9.40 32.99 0.20
C LYS A 197 8.75 31.73 0.79
N PHE A 198 7.72 31.92 1.61
CA PHE A 198 6.99 30.81 2.21
C PHE A 198 6.30 29.93 1.16
N SER A 199 5.67 30.55 0.15
CA SER A 199 5.05 29.83 -0.97
C SER A 199 6.08 29.04 -1.79
N LEU A 200 7.27 29.62 -2.03
CA LEU A 200 8.38 28.93 -2.68
C LEU A 200 8.89 27.74 -1.86
N TRP A 201 8.95 27.86 -0.53
CA TRP A 201 9.30 26.74 0.35
C TRP A 201 8.29 25.61 0.28
N ILE A 202 6.98 25.92 0.33
CA ILE A 202 5.93 24.90 0.18
C ILE A 202 5.98 24.26 -1.21
N ALA A 203 6.24 25.04 -2.26
CA ALA A 203 6.41 24.52 -3.60
C ALA A 203 7.63 23.58 -3.71
N ALA A 204 8.76 23.95 -3.11
CA ALA A 204 9.96 23.10 -3.07
C ALA A 204 9.70 21.80 -2.30
N LEU A 205 9.02 21.87 -1.14
CA LEU A 205 8.61 20.69 -0.38
C LEU A 205 7.70 19.77 -1.21
N THR A 206 6.72 20.36 -1.90
CA THR A 206 5.80 19.61 -2.79
C THR A 206 6.56 18.95 -3.94
N PHE A 207 7.51 19.66 -4.55
CA PHE A 207 8.36 19.11 -5.61
C PHE A 207 9.21 17.94 -5.11
N ILE A 208 9.87 18.09 -3.96
CA ILE A 208 10.66 17.03 -3.33
C ILE A 208 9.76 15.83 -3.01
N PHE A 209 8.56 16.05 -2.49
CA PHE A 209 7.61 14.97 -2.25
C PHE A 209 7.25 14.24 -3.55
N ILE A 210 6.80 14.93 -4.58
CA ILE A 210 6.34 14.29 -5.82
C ILE A 210 7.50 13.61 -6.56
N VAL A 211 8.55 14.37 -6.90
CA VAL A 211 9.66 13.87 -7.72
C VAL A 211 10.55 12.93 -6.94
N GLY A 212 10.79 13.22 -5.66
CA GLY A 212 11.58 12.36 -4.77
C GLY A 212 10.95 11.00 -4.60
N PHE A 213 9.65 10.93 -4.24
CA PHE A 213 8.97 9.64 -4.12
C PHE A 213 8.87 8.92 -5.47
N TYR A 214 8.60 9.63 -6.57
CA TYR A 214 8.61 9.00 -7.90
C TYR A 214 9.96 8.37 -8.23
N ASN A 215 11.07 9.06 -7.94
CA ASN A 215 12.40 8.50 -8.15
C ASN A 215 12.70 7.30 -7.26
N VAL A 216 12.33 7.37 -5.97
CA VAL A 216 12.58 6.26 -5.03
C VAL A 216 11.76 5.02 -5.40
N LEU A 217 10.54 5.22 -5.88
CA LEU A 217 9.61 4.14 -6.19
C LEU A 217 9.86 3.52 -7.57
N TYR A 218 10.17 4.35 -8.58
CA TYR A 218 10.22 3.94 -9.99
C TYR A 218 11.59 4.15 -10.66
N GLY A 219 12.49 4.95 -10.08
CA GLY A 219 13.81 5.28 -10.65
C GLY A 219 13.76 6.15 -11.92
N ALA A 220 12.58 6.45 -12.45
CA ALA A 220 12.37 6.98 -13.80
C ALA A 220 12.44 8.51 -13.93
N THR A 221 13.19 9.21 -13.05
CA THR A 221 13.31 10.68 -13.13
C THR A 221 14.49 11.14 -14.00
N TYR A 222 15.66 10.54 -13.80
CA TYR A 222 16.88 10.77 -14.60
C TYR A 222 17.54 9.46 -15.03
N SER A 223 16.94 8.31 -14.67
CA SER A 223 17.43 6.98 -15.01
C SER A 223 16.32 6.17 -15.69
N LYS A 224 16.67 5.00 -16.25
CA LYS A 224 15.68 4.08 -16.81
C LYS A 224 14.73 3.60 -15.72
N LEU A 225 13.49 3.27 -16.10
CA LEU A 225 12.51 2.66 -15.19
C LEU A 225 13.13 1.42 -14.51
N LYS A 226 13.29 1.52 -13.18
CA LYS A 226 13.82 0.47 -12.30
C LYS A 226 13.02 0.54 -11.01
N PRO A 227 11.83 -0.09 -10.97
CA PRO A 227 10.98 0.00 -9.80
C PRO A 227 11.62 -0.71 -8.62
N ARG A 228 11.42 -0.17 -7.42
CA ARG A 228 11.95 -0.73 -6.18
C ARG A 228 11.43 -2.16 -5.93
N VAL A 229 10.18 -2.41 -6.31
CA VAL A 229 9.57 -3.75 -6.31
C VAL A 229 8.84 -3.94 -7.63
N GLY A 230 9.03 -5.11 -8.24
CA GLY A 230 8.39 -5.45 -9.50
C GLY A 230 6.86 -5.50 -9.37
N PHE A 231 6.16 -4.88 -10.30
CA PHE A 231 4.70 -4.85 -10.30
C PHE A 231 4.06 -5.36 -11.59
N HIS A 232 4.89 -5.69 -12.59
CA HIS A 232 4.44 -6.23 -13.87
C HIS A 232 4.35 -7.76 -13.87
N HIS A 233 5.22 -8.41 -13.09
CA HIS A 233 5.34 -9.86 -13.04
C HIS A 233 5.32 -10.31 -11.58
N GLN A 234 4.60 -11.39 -11.33
CA GLN A 234 4.61 -12.03 -10.02
C GLN A 234 6.01 -12.54 -9.71
N ASN A 235 6.43 -12.43 -8.45
CA ASN A 235 7.64 -13.07 -7.96
C ASN A 235 7.37 -13.79 -6.65
N VAL A 236 7.73 -15.07 -6.59
CA VAL A 236 7.66 -15.88 -5.37
C VAL A 236 9.08 -16.14 -4.90
N LYS A 237 9.47 -15.53 -3.79
CA LYS A 237 10.71 -15.86 -3.10
C LYS A 237 10.52 -17.17 -2.35
N ILE A 238 11.42 -18.11 -2.59
CA ILE A 238 11.45 -19.43 -1.95
C ILE A 238 12.57 -19.42 -0.90
N SER A 239 12.33 -19.96 0.29
CA SER A 239 13.35 -20.22 1.32
C SER A 239 13.02 -21.45 2.16
N ASP A 240 13.92 -21.84 3.06
CA ASP A 240 13.70 -22.88 4.06
C ASP A 240 13.15 -24.17 3.45
N VAL A 241 13.84 -24.66 2.41
CA VAL A 241 13.46 -25.88 1.70
C VAL A 241 14.00 -27.09 2.46
N HIS A 242 13.10 -27.95 2.91
CA HIS A 242 13.37 -29.21 3.57
C HIS A 242 12.76 -30.36 2.77
N VAL A 243 13.53 -31.42 2.58
CA VAL A 243 13.10 -32.66 1.93
C VAL A 243 13.02 -33.73 3.01
N GLY A 244 11.82 -34.26 3.26
CA GLY A 244 11.60 -35.33 4.24
C GLY A 244 11.98 -36.69 3.69
N GLU A 245 12.26 -37.64 4.59
CA GLU A 245 12.53 -39.04 4.23
C GLU A 245 11.38 -39.72 3.46
N ASP A 246 10.14 -39.25 3.65
CA ASP A 246 8.95 -39.71 2.94
C ASP A 246 8.79 -39.10 1.52
N GLY A 247 9.80 -38.35 1.08
CA GLY A 247 9.81 -37.62 -0.17
C GLY A 247 8.91 -36.39 -0.18
N SER A 248 8.45 -35.91 0.99
CA SER A 248 7.74 -34.64 1.08
C SER A 248 8.70 -33.46 0.95
N VAL A 249 8.26 -32.37 0.33
CA VAL A 249 9.07 -31.15 0.20
C VAL A 249 8.36 -29.99 0.88
N LYS A 250 8.91 -29.55 2.00
CA LYS A 250 8.43 -28.40 2.77
C LYS A 250 9.27 -27.17 2.42
N TRP A 251 8.63 -26.04 2.17
CA TRP A 251 9.31 -24.81 1.80
C TRP A 251 8.53 -23.58 2.27
N TYR A 252 9.23 -22.46 2.43
CA TYR A 252 8.63 -21.17 2.70
C TYR A 252 8.48 -20.37 1.41
N GLY A 253 7.25 -19.96 1.11
CA GLY A 253 6.91 -19.12 -0.03
C GLY A 253 6.52 -17.71 0.38
N TYR A 254 7.05 -16.71 -0.32
CA TYR A 254 6.68 -15.30 -0.17
C TYR A 254 6.46 -14.63 -1.53
N VAL A 255 5.22 -14.25 -1.84
CA VAL A 255 4.90 -13.43 -3.02
C VAL A 255 5.32 -11.99 -2.78
N ASN A 256 6.58 -11.66 -3.08
CA ASN A 256 7.19 -10.38 -2.73
C ASN A 256 7.07 -9.30 -3.82
N ALA A 257 6.56 -9.65 -5.00
CA ALA A 257 6.36 -8.73 -6.12
C ALA A 257 5.20 -9.21 -7.01
N GLY A 258 4.64 -8.30 -7.81
CA GLY A 258 3.58 -8.60 -8.78
C GLY A 258 2.39 -7.66 -8.72
N PRO A 259 1.51 -7.72 -9.75
CA PRO A 259 0.27 -6.94 -9.78
C PRO A 259 -0.72 -7.46 -8.72
N ASP A 260 -1.47 -6.53 -8.11
CA ASP A 260 -2.47 -6.82 -7.08
C ASP A 260 -3.77 -7.42 -7.61
N THR A 261 -4.01 -7.24 -8.91
CA THR A 261 -5.17 -7.77 -9.62
C THR A 261 -5.04 -9.25 -9.98
N GLN A 262 -3.85 -9.84 -9.85
CA GLN A 262 -3.59 -11.24 -10.20
C GLN A 262 -2.84 -11.96 -9.08
N ALA A 263 -2.85 -13.29 -9.12
CA ALA A 263 -2.09 -14.14 -8.21
C ALA A 263 -0.91 -14.77 -8.94
N ALA A 264 0.14 -15.10 -8.20
CA ALA A 264 1.20 -15.99 -8.66
C ALA A 264 0.65 -17.42 -8.72
N TYR A 265 0.40 -17.94 -9.92
CA TYR A 265 -0.10 -19.30 -10.12
C TYR A 265 1.06 -20.26 -10.36
N ILE A 266 1.26 -21.20 -9.43
CA ILE A 266 2.23 -22.29 -9.55
C ILE A 266 1.47 -23.55 -9.99
N ILE A 267 1.81 -24.05 -11.18
CA ILE A 267 1.08 -25.12 -11.88
C ILE A 267 1.88 -26.42 -11.99
N LYS A 268 3.19 -26.37 -11.73
CA LYS A 268 4.06 -27.54 -11.59
C LYS A 268 5.16 -27.20 -10.58
N ALA A 269 5.55 -28.16 -9.75
CA ALA A 269 6.75 -28.09 -8.94
C ALA A 269 7.66 -29.27 -9.27
N GLU A 270 8.96 -29.04 -9.32
CA GLU A 270 9.99 -30.03 -9.68
C GLU A 270 11.16 -29.86 -8.71
N LEU A 271 11.62 -30.96 -8.13
CA LEU A 271 12.91 -31.04 -7.46
C LEU A 271 13.88 -31.66 -8.46
N MET A 272 14.94 -30.93 -8.80
CA MET A 272 15.94 -31.34 -9.78
C MET A 272 17.30 -31.49 -9.10
N ASP A 273 18.11 -32.43 -9.59
CA ASP A 273 19.51 -32.59 -9.17
C ASP A 273 20.44 -31.56 -9.84
N GLU A 274 21.75 -31.72 -9.64
CA GLU A 274 22.77 -30.85 -10.24
C GLU A 274 22.90 -30.98 -11.77
N PHE A 275 22.45 -32.10 -12.34
CA PHE A 275 22.48 -32.39 -13.77
C PHE A 275 21.21 -31.89 -14.48
N GLY A 276 20.18 -31.52 -13.72
CA GLY A 276 18.89 -31.07 -14.21
C GLY A 276 17.89 -32.21 -14.43
N ASP A 277 18.19 -33.40 -13.91
CA ASP A 277 17.27 -34.54 -13.93
C ASP A 277 16.22 -34.41 -12.82
N GLU A 278 15.00 -34.84 -13.10
CA GLU A 278 13.85 -34.72 -12.19
C GLU A 278 13.92 -35.79 -11.10
N VAL A 279 14.18 -35.38 -9.85
CA VAL A 279 14.20 -36.25 -8.67
C VAL A 279 12.78 -36.46 -8.14
N ALA A 280 11.96 -35.40 -8.16
CA ALA A 280 10.55 -35.46 -7.80
C ALA A 280 9.73 -34.39 -8.51
N SER A 281 8.42 -34.64 -8.67
CA SER A 281 7.55 -33.77 -9.47
C SER A 281 6.12 -33.78 -8.98
N TRP A 282 5.52 -32.59 -8.96
CA TRP A 282 4.12 -32.38 -8.61
C TRP A 282 3.45 -31.59 -9.72
N ASN A 283 2.52 -32.23 -10.42
CA ASN A 283 1.72 -31.58 -11.44
C ASN A 283 0.57 -30.76 -10.82
N GLY A 284 -0.06 -29.90 -11.63
CA GLY A 284 -1.14 -29.02 -11.17
C GLY A 284 -2.33 -29.76 -10.56
N SER A 285 -2.62 -31.00 -10.98
CA SER A 285 -3.69 -31.81 -10.38
C SER A 285 -3.32 -32.24 -8.96
N GLN A 286 -2.08 -32.69 -8.73
CA GLN A 286 -1.59 -33.04 -7.40
C GLN A 286 -1.59 -31.81 -6.49
N LEU A 287 -1.08 -30.66 -6.97
CA LEU A 287 -1.05 -29.40 -6.23
C LEU A 287 -2.44 -28.84 -5.89
N SER A 288 -3.43 -29.04 -6.78
CA SER A 288 -4.82 -28.59 -6.54
C SER A 288 -5.58 -29.46 -5.51
N ASN A 289 -5.18 -30.74 -5.39
CA ASN A 289 -5.87 -31.74 -4.59
C ASN A 289 -5.20 -32.04 -3.23
N MET A 290 -4.10 -31.36 -2.89
CA MET A 290 -3.47 -31.51 -1.57
C MET A 290 -4.37 -31.02 -0.42
N SER A 291 -4.09 -31.45 0.82
CA SER A 291 -4.86 -30.99 1.98
C SER A 291 -4.66 -29.49 2.21
N ASP A 292 -5.65 -28.82 2.79
CA ASP A 292 -5.48 -27.42 3.22
C ASP A 292 -4.42 -27.30 4.33
N ASP A 293 -4.19 -28.37 5.10
CA ASP A 293 -3.14 -28.45 6.12
C ASP A 293 -1.72 -28.40 5.52
N ASN A 294 -1.57 -28.67 4.22
CA ASN A 294 -0.31 -28.52 3.50
C ASN A 294 0.06 -27.07 3.22
N ILE A 295 -0.81 -26.09 3.50
CA ILE A 295 -0.54 -24.65 3.32
C ILE A 295 -0.73 -23.93 4.66
N ASP A 296 0.35 -23.83 5.42
CA ASP A 296 0.37 -23.07 6.67
C ASP A 296 0.62 -21.57 6.38
N ASN A 297 -0.45 -20.84 6.12
CA ASN A 297 -0.38 -19.41 5.85
C ASN A 297 0.09 -18.61 7.06
N TYR A 298 1.04 -17.70 6.85
CA TYR A 298 1.56 -16.79 7.89
C TYR A 298 0.47 -15.84 8.40
N PHE A 299 -0.34 -15.30 7.50
CA PHE A 299 -1.48 -14.44 7.80
C PHE A 299 -2.76 -15.29 8.00
N LYS A 300 -3.28 -15.33 9.23
CA LYS A 300 -4.43 -16.20 9.60
C LYS A 300 -5.80 -15.61 9.31
N MET A 301 -5.94 -14.29 9.43
CA MET A 301 -7.17 -13.52 9.21
C MET A 301 -7.79 -13.74 7.82
N ALA A 302 -9.13 -13.65 7.71
CA ALA A 302 -9.86 -13.91 6.47
C ALA A 302 -9.48 -12.98 5.30
N TRP A 303 -9.09 -11.74 5.60
CA TRP A 303 -8.71 -10.70 4.64
C TRP A 303 -7.20 -10.67 4.31
N GLY A 304 -6.38 -11.49 4.97
CA GLY A 304 -4.93 -11.50 4.77
C GLY A 304 -4.55 -12.02 3.38
N SER A 305 -3.41 -11.58 2.86
CA SER A 305 -2.84 -12.18 1.64
C SER A 305 -2.39 -13.61 1.95
N LYS A 306 -2.95 -14.58 1.23
CA LYS A 306 -2.77 -16.02 1.48
C LYS A 306 -2.40 -16.76 0.19
N PHE A 307 -1.67 -17.86 0.37
CA PHE A 307 -1.63 -18.96 -0.57
C PHE A 307 -2.87 -19.82 -0.42
N TYR A 308 -3.39 -20.32 -1.54
CA TYR A 308 -4.58 -21.16 -1.59
C TYR A 308 -4.50 -22.12 -2.78
N ARG A 309 -5.26 -23.21 -2.70
CA ARG A 309 -5.43 -24.14 -3.82
C ARG A 309 -6.29 -23.49 -4.90
N SER A 310 -5.82 -23.56 -6.14
CA SER A 310 -6.52 -23.10 -7.33
C SER A 310 -6.97 -24.29 -8.16
N ARG A 311 -7.69 -24.04 -9.26
CA ARG A 311 -8.10 -25.09 -10.19
C ARG A 311 -6.92 -25.77 -10.92
N TYR A 312 -5.77 -25.10 -11.00
CA TYR A 312 -4.64 -25.51 -11.85
C TYR A 312 -3.34 -25.74 -11.06
N GLY A 313 -3.38 -25.68 -9.73
CA GLY A 313 -2.23 -25.81 -8.83
C GLY A 313 -2.43 -24.96 -7.58
N ILE A 314 -1.40 -24.28 -7.10
CA ILE A 314 -1.52 -23.30 -6.00
C ILE A 314 -1.40 -21.87 -6.52
N ALA A 315 -2.04 -20.95 -5.81
CA ALA A 315 -1.99 -19.53 -6.12
C ALA A 315 -1.69 -18.71 -4.86
N GLY A 316 -0.88 -17.66 -4.99
CA GLY A 316 -0.62 -16.70 -3.92
C GLY A 316 -0.84 -15.28 -4.41
N LYS A 317 -1.58 -14.46 -3.66
CA LYS A 317 -1.68 -13.02 -3.94
C LYS A 317 -0.41 -12.30 -3.50
N THR A 318 -0.12 -11.13 -4.05
CA THR A 318 0.99 -10.28 -3.58
C THR A 318 0.90 -10.06 -2.06
N GLY A 319 2.03 -10.20 -1.38
CA GLY A 319 2.12 -10.19 0.08
C GLY A 319 1.77 -11.52 0.77
N ALA A 320 1.35 -12.55 0.03
CA ALA A 320 1.08 -13.86 0.63
C ALA A 320 2.38 -14.51 1.11
N GLN A 321 2.31 -15.09 2.30
CA GLN A 321 3.40 -15.83 2.92
C GLN A 321 2.84 -17.13 3.52
N ALA A 322 3.49 -18.25 3.25
CA ALA A 322 3.10 -19.55 3.79
C ALA A 322 4.27 -20.51 3.83
N THR A 323 4.23 -21.42 4.80
CA THR A 323 4.98 -22.68 4.73
C THR A 323 4.11 -23.70 4.00
N ILE A 324 4.62 -24.24 2.90
CA ILE A 324 3.91 -25.14 2.00
C ILE A 324 4.63 -26.49 2.01
N THR A 325 3.88 -27.57 2.15
CA THR A 325 4.41 -28.93 2.10
C THR A 325 3.82 -29.66 0.91
N PHE A 326 4.63 -29.98 -0.09
CA PHE A 326 4.23 -30.89 -1.16
C PHE A 326 4.16 -32.33 -0.62
N PRO A 327 3.12 -33.09 -0.98
CA PRO A 327 2.95 -34.46 -0.50
C PRO A 327 4.08 -35.36 -0.99
N GLY A 328 4.41 -36.41 -0.23
CA GLY A 328 5.47 -37.35 -0.59
C GLY A 328 5.33 -37.90 -2.02
N ALA A 329 6.40 -37.82 -2.80
CA ALA A 329 6.45 -38.36 -4.17
C ALA A 329 6.88 -39.84 -4.23
N GLY A 330 7.11 -40.48 -3.08
CA GLY A 330 7.77 -41.78 -2.94
C GLY A 330 9.19 -41.61 -2.36
N ASP A 331 10.01 -42.65 -2.42
CA ASP A 331 11.42 -42.56 -2.01
C ASP A 331 12.16 -41.59 -2.93
N ILE A 332 12.58 -40.43 -2.40
CA ILE A 332 13.43 -39.46 -3.09
C ILE A 332 14.87 -39.73 -2.63
N ASP A 333 15.76 -40.02 -3.58
CA ASP A 333 17.18 -40.19 -3.31
C ASP A 333 17.83 -38.82 -3.24
N VAL A 334 18.14 -38.37 -2.02
CA VAL A 334 18.85 -37.11 -1.76
C VAL A 334 20.14 -37.45 -1.03
N GLU A 335 21.26 -36.97 -1.56
CA GLU A 335 22.57 -37.18 -0.95
C GLU A 335 23.11 -35.91 -0.28
N GLU A 336 23.75 -36.07 0.88
CA GLU A 336 24.39 -34.98 1.60
C GLU A 336 25.54 -34.37 0.76
N GLY A 337 25.58 -33.05 0.67
CA GLY A 337 26.62 -32.32 -0.05
C GLY A 337 26.32 -32.08 -1.53
N GLU A 338 25.28 -32.72 -2.08
CA GLU A 338 24.83 -32.47 -3.46
C GLU A 338 23.96 -31.22 -3.57
N VAL A 339 23.86 -30.68 -4.79
CA VAL A 339 23.09 -29.48 -5.09
C VAL A 339 21.75 -29.85 -5.70
N TYR A 340 20.67 -29.32 -5.14
CA TYR A 340 19.32 -29.51 -5.64
C TYR A 340 18.65 -28.18 -5.95
N THR A 341 17.78 -28.19 -6.95
CA THR A 341 16.98 -27.04 -7.35
C THR A 341 15.49 -27.34 -7.23
N LEU A 342 14.79 -26.58 -6.38
CA LEU A 342 13.33 -26.54 -6.36
C LEU A 342 12.86 -25.51 -7.39
N LYS A 343 12.19 -25.99 -8.43
CA LYS A 343 11.65 -25.20 -9.53
C LYS A 343 10.13 -25.21 -9.51
N LEU A 344 9.55 -24.02 -9.47
CA LEU A 344 8.10 -23.79 -9.47
C LEU A 344 7.70 -23.15 -10.80
N SER A 345 7.10 -23.94 -11.69
CA SER A 345 6.62 -23.45 -12.98
C SER A 345 5.30 -22.69 -12.82
N GLN A 346 5.18 -21.58 -13.54
CA GLN A 346 4.04 -20.69 -13.49
C GLN A 346 3.44 -20.39 -14.86
N VAL A 347 2.24 -19.82 -14.87
CA VAL A 347 1.46 -19.56 -16.10
C VAL A 347 2.13 -18.52 -17.02
N GLU A 348 2.89 -17.55 -16.47
CA GLU A 348 3.59 -16.53 -17.29
C GLU A 348 4.91 -17.04 -17.92
N GLY A 349 5.26 -18.31 -17.69
CA GLY A 349 6.36 -19.00 -18.37
C GLY A 349 7.69 -19.03 -17.61
N LYS A 350 8.14 -17.91 -17.00
CA LYS A 350 9.41 -17.91 -16.24
C LYS A 350 9.20 -18.56 -14.86
N PRO A 351 9.88 -19.67 -14.52
CA PRO A 351 9.70 -20.35 -13.24
C PRO A 351 10.31 -19.57 -12.08
N PHE A 352 9.88 -19.87 -10.85
CA PHE A 352 10.55 -19.46 -9.62
C PHE A 352 11.48 -20.58 -9.17
N GLU A 353 12.73 -20.25 -8.84
CA GLU A 353 13.75 -21.25 -8.54
C GLU A 353 14.45 -20.96 -7.22
N PHE A 354 14.80 -22.04 -6.51
CA PHE A 354 15.69 -22.05 -5.36
C PHE A 354 16.71 -23.16 -5.56
N THR A 355 17.98 -22.82 -5.43
CA THR A 355 19.08 -23.79 -5.53
C THR A 355 19.85 -23.78 -4.23
N GLY A 356 20.11 -24.96 -3.68
CA GLY A 356 20.85 -25.12 -2.43
C GLY A 356 21.53 -26.48 -2.30
N THR A 357 22.53 -26.54 -1.42
CA THR A 357 23.24 -27.78 -1.09
C THR A 357 22.48 -28.51 0.01
N ALA A 358 22.30 -29.82 -0.13
CA ALA A 358 21.66 -30.66 0.86
C ALA A 358 22.56 -30.86 2.08
N GLU A 359 22.05 -30.56 3.26
CA GLU A 359 22.65 -30.84 4.56
C GLU A 359 21.67 -31.73 5.37
N VAL A 360 22.19 -32.70 6.11
CA VAL A 360 21.35 -33.57 6.96
C VAL A 360 20.74 -32.77 8.10
N GLU A 361 19.44 -32.93 8.32
CA GLU A 361 18.69 -32.37 9.44
C GLU A 361 17.72 -33.43 9.98
N ASP A 362 17.31 -33.35 11.25
CA ASP A 362 16.45 -34.35 11.88
C ASP A 362 15.20 -34.67 11.02
N GLY A 363 15.14 -35.88 10.47
CA GLY A 363 14.02 -36.37 9.65
C GLY A 363 14.12 -36.10 8.14
N GLY A 364 15.30 -35.73 7.62
CA GLY A 364 15.57 -35.62 6.19
C GLY A 364 16.75 -34.70 5.86
N PHE A 365 16.55 -33.79 4.92
CA PHE A 365 17.55 -32.84 4.43
C PHE A 365 17.03 -31.41 4.42
N VAL A 366 17.92 -30.45 4.65
CA VAL A 366 17.69 -29.03 4.41
C VAL A 366 18.58 -28.54 3.28
N LEU A 367 18.00 -27.80 2.33
CA LEU A 367 18.75 -27.20 1.26
C LEU A 367 19.24 -25.81 1.69
N LYS A 368 20.54 -25.67 1.96
CA LYS A 368 21.16 -24.36 2.24
C LYS A 368 21.48 -23.66 0.93
N GLY A 369 20.76 -22.58 0.65
CA GLY A 369 20.82 -21.95 -0.65
C GLY A 369 20.13 -20.60 -0.73
N GLN A 370 19.93 -20.13 -1.95
CA GLN A 370 19.25 -18.87 -2.22
C GLN A 370 18.28 -19.04 -3.39
N SER A 371 17.18 -18.29 -3.32
CA SER A 371 16.28 -18.15 -4.46
C SER A 371 16.94 -17.33 -5.56
N ALA A 372 16.70 -17.69 -6.82
CA ALA A 372 17.20 -16.95 -7.96
C ALA A 372 16.75 -15.49 -7.88
N ALA A 373 17.69 -14.55 -8.04
CA ALA A 373 17.33 -13.14 -8.15
C ALA A 373 16.57 -12.90 -9.46
N HIS A 374 15.42 -12.21 -9.38
CA HIS A 374 14.62 -11.83 -10.54
C HIS A 374 14.45 -10.32 -10.64
#